data_AF-A0A0W8IJ29-F1
#
_entry.id   AF-A0A0W8IJ29-F1
#
_cell.length_a   1.000
_cell.length_b   1.000
_cell.length_c   1.000
_cell.angle_alpha   90.00
_cell.angle_beta   90.00
_cell.angle_gamma   90.00
#
_symmetry.space_group_name_H-M   'P 1'
#
loop_
_entity.id
_entity.type
_entity.pdbx_description
1 polymer ?
#
loop_
_entity_poly.entity_id
_entity_poly.type
_entity_poly.pdbx_seq_one_letter_code
_entity_poly.pdbx_strand_id
1 'polypeptide(L)'
;MDKLLDKGMALGISLAGGFVATRIFDFVWKQATGDDAPRVANDEMTLKRALAFSIGSAAVSATVQVLSQRGASSTVKKLRKKVGDRAEV
;
A
#
# COMPACT_ATOMS: atom_id res chain seq x y z
N MET A 1 -18.04 3.48 25.22
CA MET A 1 -17.97 4.59 24.24
C MET A 1 -16.73 4.49 23.35
N ASP A 2 -15.89 3.48 23.54
CA ASP A 2 -14.59 3.28 22.88
C ASP A 2 -14.71 2.81 21.42
N LYS A 3 -15.65 1.91 21.12
CA LYS A 3 -15.84 1.36 19.76
C LYS A 3 -16.14 2.43 18.70
N LEU A 4 -16.83 3.51 19.04
CA LEU A 4 -17.16 4.58 18.09
C LEU A 4 -15.96 5.51 17.86
N LEU A 5 -15.18 5.79 18.90
CA LEU A 5 -13.92 6.53 18.80
C LEU A 5 -12.87 5.73 18.01
N ASP A 6 -12.73 4.43 18.29
CA ASP A 6 -11.84 3.53 17.54
C ASP A 6 -12.23 3.44 16.06
N LYS A 7 -13.53 3.26 15.78
CA LYS A 7 -14.03 3.26 14.40
C LYS A 7 -13.83 4.61 13.72
N GLY A 8 -14.03 5.72 14.44
CA GLY A 8 -13.82 7.07 13.93
C GLY A 8 -12.35 7.37 13.62
N MET A 9 -11.43 6.99 14.51
CA MET A 9 -9.99 7.08 14.28
C MET A 9 -9.55 6.17 13.14
N ALA A 10 -10.00 4.91 13.12
CA ALA A 10 -9.67 3.98 12.04
C ALA A 10 -10.16 4.49 10.68
N LEU A 11 -11.36 5.06 10.62
CA LEU A 11 -11.89 5.72 9.42
C LEU A 11 -11.05 6.95 9.06
N GLY A 12 -10.72 7.81 10.03
CA GLY A 12 -9.90 8.99 9.82
C GLY A 12 -8.51 8.66 9.27
N ILE A 13 -7.85 7.64 9.84
CA ILE A 13 -6.55 7.14 9.39
C ILE A 13 -6.66 6.52 8.00
N SER A 14 -7.72 5.78 7.72
CA SER A 14 -7.94 5.18 6.39
C SER A 14 -8.16 6.25 5.33
N LEU A 15 -8.94 7.29 5.62
CA LEU A 15 -9.19 8.41 4.72
C LEU A 15 -7.92 9.25 4.50
N ALA A 16 -7.19 9.57 5.57
CA ALA A 16 -5.93 10.30 5.49
C ALA A 16 -4.86 9.49 4.72
N GLY A 17 -4.77 8.19 5.01
CA GLY A 17 -3.89 7.27 4.31
C GLY A 17 -4.23 7.16 2.82
N GLY A 18 -5.52 7.05 2.49
CA GLY A 18 -5.99 7.08 1.10
C GLY A 18 -5.62 8.39 0.40
N PHE A 19 -5.83 9.54 1.04
CA PHE A 19 -5.49 10.84 0.47
C PHE A 19 -3.99 10.99 0.19
N VAL A 20 -3.13 10.62 1.14
CA VAL A 20 -1.67 10.68 0.97
C VAL A 20 -1.22 9.69 -0.11
N ALA A 21 -1.76 8.47 -0.11
CA ALA A 21 -1.44 7.46 -1.11
C ALA A 21 -1.81 7.93 -2.53
N THR A 22 -2.98 8.54 -2.72
CA THR A 22 -3.39 9.10 -4.02
C THR A 22 -2.43 10.18 -4.50
N ARG A 23 -1.97 11.07 -3.61
CA ARG A 23 -1.01 12.14 -3.99
C ARG A 23 0.34 11.58 -4.41
N ILE A 24 0.85 10.59 -3.68
CA ILE A 24 2.11 9.91 -4.04
C ILE A 24 1.94 9.20 -5.38
N PHE A 25 0.83 8.48 -5.57
CA PHE A 25 0.53 7.78 -6.81
C PHE A 25 0.47 8.74 -8.00
N ASP A 26 -0.28 9.84 -7.90
CA ASP A 26 -0.38 10.86 -8.94
C ASP A 26 1.00 11.43 -9.30
N PHE A 27 1.84 11.70 -8.29
CA PHE A 27 3.19 12.22 -8.51
C PHE A 27 4.08 11.21 -9.24
N VAL A 28 4.13 9.96 -8.78
CA VAL A 28 4.91 8.89 -9.42
C VAL A 28 4.42 8.64 -10.83
N TRP A 29 3.10 8.64 -11.04
CA TRP A 29 2.50 8.42 -12.35
C TRP A 29 2.85 9.53 -13.34
N LYS A 30 2.72 10.79 -12.91
CA LYS A 30 3.07 11.95 -13.73
C LYS A 30 4.56 11.99 -14.06
N GLN A 31 5.42 11.58 -13.13
CA GLN A 31 6.85 11.47 -13.38
C GLN A 31 7.16 10.37 -14.40
N ALA A 32 6.60 9.18 -14.22
CA ALA A 32 6.88 8.02 -15.08
C ALA A 32 6.28 8.14 -16.49
N THR A 33 5.09 8.73 -16.60
CA THR A 33 4.31 8.73 -17.84
C THR A 33 4.26 10.10 -18.52
N GLY A 34 4.61 11.18 -17.81
CA GLY A 34 4.49 12.56 -18.28
C GLY A 34 3.06 13.13 -18.26
N ASP A 35 2.08 12.28 -18.04
CA ASP A 35 0.64 12.59 -18.12
C ASP A 35 -0.06 12.39 -16.77
N ASP A 36 -1.21 13.02 -16.59
CA ASP A 36 -1.99 12.87 -15.36
C ASP A 36 -2.56 11.44 -15.23
N ALA A 37 -2.62 10.98 -13.98
CA ALA A 37 -3.07 9.63 -13.66
C ALA A 37 -4.49 9.38 -14.20
N PRO A 38 -4.76 8.19 -14.77
CA PRO A 38 -6.09 7.86 -15.29
C PRO A 38 -7.11 7.89 -14.15
N ARG A 39 -7.91 8.95 -14.07
CA ARG A 39 -8.95 9.12 -13.04
C ARG A 39 -10.32 8.59 -13.47
N VAL A 40 -10.51 8.30 -14.75
CA VAL A 40 -11.74 7.72 -15.31
C VAL A 40 -11.38 6.87 -16.53
N ALA A 41 -12.05 5.75 -16.70
CA ALA A 41 -11.98 4.94 -17.92
C ALA A 41 -12.51 5.78 -19.09
N ASN A 42 -11.61 6.50 -19.75
CA ASN A 42 -11.88 7.03 -21.09
C ASN A 42 -11.41 5.95 -22.08
N ASP A 43 -12.25 5.65 -23.05
CA ASP A 43 -12.12 4.56 -24.03
C ASP A 43 -10.82 4.56 -24.85
N GLU A 44 -10.02 5.63 -24.81
CA GLU A 44 -8.66 5.63 -25.35
C GLU A 44 -7.64 5.06 -24.34
N MET A 45 -7.76 3.78 -24.01
CA MET A 45 -6.64 3.01 -23.46
C MET A 45 -5.59 2.79 -24.55
N THR A 46 -4.78 3.83 -24.80
CA THR A 46 -3.59 3.75 -25.64
C THR A 46 -2.65 2.64 -25.13
N LEU A 47 -2.03 1.89 -26.05
CA LEU A 47 -1.09 0.79 -25.76
C LEU A 47 -0.03 1.15 -24.70
N LYS A 48 0.47 2.39 -24.71
CA LYS A 48 1.41 2.93 -23.70
C LYS A 48 0.82 2.95 -22.28
N ARG A 49 -0.45 3.32 -22.13
CA ARG A 49 -1.14 3.42 -20.83
C ARG A 49 -1.45 2.03 -20.27
N ALA A 50 -1.84 1.09 -21.12
CA ALA A 50 -2.02 -0.32 -20.75
C ALA A 50 -0.69 -0.96 -20.29
N LEU A 51 0.42 -0.66 -20.99
CA LEU A 51 1.75 -1.13 -20.61
C LEU A 51 2.24 -0.51 -19.29
N ALA A 52 2.03 0.80 -19.08
CA ALA A 52 2.36 1.46 -17.82
C ALA A 52 1.56 0.89 -16.65
N PHE A 53 0.27 0.60 -16.86
CA PHE A 53 -0.59 0.01 -15.85
C PHE A 53 -0.17 -1.42 -15.48
N SER A 54 0.20 -2.25 -16.47
CA SER A 54 0.62 -3.64 -16.21
C SER A 54 1.96 -3.70 -15.46
N ILE A 55 2.92 -2.86 -15.84
CA ILE A 55 4.21 -2.72 -15.14
C ILE A 55 3.98 -2.17 -13.73
N GLY A 56 3.16 -1.13 -13.58
CA GLY A 56 2.83 -0.56 -12.28
C GLY A 56 2.15 -1.58 -11.35
N SER A 57 1.21 -2.37 -11.87
CA SER A 57 0.51 -3.41 -11.12
C SER A 57 1.46 -4.53 -10.67
N ALA A 58 2.38 -4.95 -11.55
CA ALA A 58 3.41 -5.93 -11.21
C ALA A 58 4.38 -5.38 -10.15
N ALA A 59 4.79 -4.13 -10.28
CA ALA A 59 5.69 -3.47 -9.32
C ALA A 59 5.05 -3.32 -7.93
N VAL A 60 3.78 -2.90 -7.87
CA VAL A 60 3.02 -2.82 -6.61
C VAL A 60 2.89 -4.21 -5.98
N SER A 61 2.51 -5.22 -6.77
CA SER A 61 2.36 -6.60 -6.30
C SER A 61 3.66 -7.15 -5.73
N ALA A 62 4.77 -6.97 -6.44
CA ALA A 62 6.10 -7.39 -5.98
C ALA A 62 6.52 -6.63 -4.71
N THR A 63 6.24 -5.33 -4.64
CA THR A 63 6.54 -4.51 -3.45
C THR A 63 5.76 -5.01 -2.23
N VAL A 64 4.45 -5.23 -2.38
CA VAL A 64 3.61 -5.79 -1.30
C VAL A 64 4.12 -7.17 -0.89
N GLN A 65 4.50 -8.02 -1.83
CA GLN A 65 5.00 -9.36 -1.54
C GLN A 65 6.35 -9.32 -0.80
N VAL A 66 7.29 -8.49 -1.22
CA VAL A 66 8.58 -8.31 -0.54
C VAL A 66 8.40 -7.70 0.84
N LEU A 67 7.58 -6.66 0.96
CA LEU A 67 7.28 -6.03 2.25
C LEU A 67 6.55 -6.99 3.18
N SER A 68 5.64 -7.82 2.65
CA SER A 68 4.95 -8.85 3.44
C SER A 68 5.91 -9.93 3.89
N GLN A 69 6.77 -10.45 3.01
CA GLN A 69 7.75 -11.49 3.38
C GLN A 69 8.81 -10.97 4.36
N ARG A 70 9.35 -9.77 4.14
CA ARG A 70 10.33 -9.13 5.04
C ARG A 70 9.69 -8.67 6.34
N GLY A 71 8.52 -8.07 6.26
CA GLY A 71 7.73 -7.61 7.39
C GLY A 71 7.31 -8.77 8.28
N ALA A 72 6.70 -9.81 7.70
CA ALA A 72 6.33 -11.04 8.39
C ALA A 72 7.56 -11.71 9.01
N SER A 73 8.68 -11.83 8.30
CA SER A 73 9.91 -12.40 8.89
C SER A 73 10.42 -11.58 10.08
N SER A 74 10.38 -10.24 10.00
CA SER A 74 10.80 -9.37 11.11
C SER A 74 9.86 -9.47 12.31
N THR A 75 8.55 -9.58 12.05
CA THR A 75 7.51 -9.67 13.08
C THR A 75 7.51 -11.04 13.72
N VAL A 76 7.64 -12.12 12.94
CA VAL A 76 7.82 -13.49 13.45
C VAL A 76 9.09 -13.60 14.28
N LYS A 77 10.21 -12.99 13.87
CA LYS A 77 11.44 -12.97 14.66
C LYS A 77 11.28 -12.20 15.98
N LYS A 78 10.57 -11.06 15.96
CA LYS A 78 10.23 -10.29 17.17
C LYS A 78 9.25 -11.01 18.09
N LEU A 79 8.23 -11.68 17.53
CA LEU A 79 7.26 -12.48 18.27
C LEU A 79 7.89 -13.72 18.88
N ARG A 80 8.70 -14.47 18.11
CA ARG A 80 9.46 -15.63 18.60
C ARG A 80 10.42 -15.24 19.73
N LYS A 81 11.08 -14.08 19.63
CA LYS A 81 11.94 -13.56 20.71
C LYS A 81 11.12 -13.21 21.97
N LYS A 82 9.93 -12.61 21.82
CA LYS A 82 9.03 -12.31 22.94
C LYS A 82 8.33 -13.54 23.55
N VAL A 83 8.07 -14.59 22.77
CA VAL A 83 7.42 -15.82 23.24
C VAL A 83 8.42 -16.77 23.89
N GLY A 84 9.65 -16.85 23.37
CA GLY A 84 10.73 -17.62 24.02
C GLY A 84 11.11 -17.09 25.39
N ASP A 85 11.11 -15.77 25.56
CA ASP A 85 11.37 -15.08 26.84
C ASP A 85 10.28 -15.33 27.91
N ARG A 86 9.06 -15.70 27.49
CA ARG A 86 7.94 -16.02 28.39
C ARG A 86 7.85 -17.49 28.79
N ALA A 87 8.62 -18.37 28.15
CA ALA A 87 8.66 -19.80 28.47
C ALA A 87 9.79 -20.17 29.44
N GLU A 88 10.66 -19.21 29.77
CA GLU A 88 11.79 -19.36 30.70
C GLU A 88 11.52 -18.68 32.07
N VAL A 89 10.27 -18.29 32.36
CA VAL A 89 9.81 -17.74 33.65
C VAL A 89 8.74 -18.60 34.30
#